data_AF-Q4RWG3-F1
#
_entry.id   AF-Q4RWG3-F1
#
_cell.length_a   1.000
_cell.length_b   1.000
_cell.length_c   1.000
_cell.angle_alpha   90.00
_cell.angle_beta   90.00
_cell.angle_gamma   90.00
#
_symmetry.space_group_name_H-M   'P 1'
#
loop_
_entity.id
_entity.type
_entity.pdbx_description
1 polymer ?
#
loop_
_entity_poly.entity_id
_entity_poly.type
_entity_poly.pdbx_seq_one_letter_code
_entity_poly.pdbx_strand_id
1 'polypeptide(L)'
;NSPSEARMVEIADNFQRQYSHLFPERRPLLLSPENEKGVQKFVSTTLRPTAAEHPELYHWRGCAAFVSDFLSLKPLESPVNLVKTPTGTWSGLYTTVVTLHVCVCVCVCVLLQPRQLFSPSMVLRNQSATCFEAATLLCSMLIGAHYEAYCVSGYASRELCECDQTHRECPPLDDGKKDMASKSQQNKYTLKPKKKLHSRFLLKQEMKEKEKEAALLLEQQKRDEERPADDLRGLRVHCWVLATHAQDFLGVESVWDNYNYYVNMQDCSNGSDVVYDLEDLDRWEPVLVGVTSKRQLTDQVLKRKENRFLGKVNTAKEVCTGNCGPSIWKTNGEACW
;
A
#
# COMPACT_ATOMS: atom_id res chain seq x y z
N ASN A 1 12.91 -22.65 8.43
CA ASN A 1 11.95 -22.23 7.39
C ASN A 1 10.99 -23.37 7.11
N SER A 2 9.72 -23.13 6.73
CA SER A 2 8.87 -24.23 6.26
C SER A 2 9.33 -24.68 4.86
N PRO A 3 9.10 -25.94 4.45
CA PRO A 3 9.51 -26.40 3.11
C PRO A 3 8.78 -25.65 1.98
N SER A 4 7.53 -25.21 2.22
CA SER A 4 6.79 -24.39 1.28
C SER A 4 7.39 -22.98 1.13
N GLU A 5 7.83 -22.37 2.24
CA GLU A 5 8.51 -21.07 2.22
C GLU A 5 9.83 -21.15 1.45
N ALA A 6 10.61 -22.20 1.67
CA ALA A 6 11.88 -22.39 0.98
C ALA A 6 11.71 -22.46 -0.55
N ARG A 7 10.66 -23.16 -1.02
CA ARG A 7 10.30 -23.19 -2.45
C ARG A 7 9.90 -21.82 -2.99
N MET A 8 9.16 -21.01 -2.22
CA MET A 8 8.79 -19.65 -2.65
C MET A 8 10.02 -18.75 -2.78
N VAL A 9 10.97 -18.85 -1.84
CA VAL A 9 12.23 -18.12 -1.92
C VAL A 9 13.04 -18.54 -3.15
N GLU A 10 13.11 -19.84 -3.46
CA GLU A 10 13.79 -20.33 -4.67
C GLU A 10 13.16 -19.80 -5.97
N ILE A 11 11.83 -19.78 -6.05
CA ILE A 11 11.09 -19.21 -7.18
C ILE A 11 11.40 -17.71 -7.31
N ALA A 12 11.33 -16.98 -6.19
CA ALA A 12 11.64 -15.55 -6.15
C ALA A 12 13.08 -15.26 -6.60
N ASP A 13 14.06 -16.03 -6.13
CA ASP A 13 15.46 -15.85 -6.50
C ASP A 13 15.70 -16.14 -7.99
N ASN A 14 15.00 -17.12 -8.57
CA ASN A 14 15.06 -17.39 -10.00
C ASN A 14 14.45 -16.24 -10.81
N PHE A 15 13.27 -15.75 -10.39
CA PHE A 15 12.62 -14.60 -11.00
C PHE A 15 13.51 -13.36 -10.96
N GLN A 16 14.13 -13.08 -9.80
CA GLN A 16 15.05 -11.94 -9.64
C GLN A 16 16.21 -11.98 -10.64
N ARG A 17 16.79 -13.16 -10.89
CA ARG A 17 17.88 -13.32 -11.86
C ARG A 17 17.42 -13.04 -13.29
N GLN A 18 16.25 -13.57 -13.66
CA GLN A 18 15.66 -13.33 -14.98
C GLN A 18 15.30 -11.86 -15.18
N TYR A 19 14.65 -11.25 -14.19
CA TYR A 19 14.29 -9.83 -14.20
C TYR A 19 15.53 -8.94 -14.33
N SER A 20 16.58 -9.21 -13.55
CA SER A 20 17.83 -8.43 -13.62
C SER A 20 18.56 -8.57 -14.96
N HIS A 21 18.35 -9.69 -15.67
CA HIS A 21 18.89 -9.90 -17.01
C HIS A 21 18.10 -9.16 -18.09
N LEU A 22 16.76 -9.15 -17.98
CA LEU A 22 15.86 -8.49 -18.92
C LEU A 22 15.86 -6.96 -18.75
N PHE A 23 15.99 -6.47 -17.52
CA PHE A 23 15.94 -5.04 -17.17
C PHE A 23 17.19 -4.62 -16.38
N PRO A 24 18.37 -4.58 -17.03
CA PRO A 24 19.63 -4.27 -16.34
C PRO A 24 19.71 -2.84 -15.77
N GLU A 25 18.97 -1.91 -16.37
CA GLU A 25 18.89 -0.50 -15.92
C GLU A 25 17.94 -0.32 -14.73
N ARG A 26 17.05 -1.30 -14.47
CA ARG A 26 16.13 -1.24 -13.35
C ARG A 26 16.77 -1.79 -12.08
N ARG A 27 16.27 -1.31 -10.94
CA ARG A 27 16.75 -1.75 -9.62
C ARG A 27 16.27 -3.16 -9.28
N PRO A 28 17.01 -3.89 -8.43
CA PRO A 28 16.55 -5.17 -7.92
C PRO A 28 15.26 -5.01 -7.10
N LEU A 29 14.43 -6.06 -7.10
CA LEU A 29 13.13 -6.08 -6.43
C LEU A 29 13.27 -6.62 -5.00
N LEU A 30 12.40 -6.18 -4.09
CA LEU A 30 12.36 -6.66 -2.71
C LEU A 30 11.54 -7.96 -2.62
N LEU A 31 12.09 -9.07 -3.10
CA LEU A 31 11.37 -10.34 -3.10
C LEU A 31 11.60 -11.16 -1.83
N SER A 32 12.86 -11.30 -1.41
CA SER A 32 13.27 -12.23 -0.35
C SER A 32 14.10 -11.56 0.77
N PRO A 33 13.57 -10.52 1.47
CA PRO A 33 14.28 -9.87 2.57
C PRO A 33 14.52 -10.82 3.76
N GLU A 34 15.53 -10.50 4.56
CA GLU A 34 15.78 -11.17 5.83
C GLU A 34 14.81 -10.68 6.91
N ASN A 35 14.30 -11.59 7.74
CA ASN A 35 13.51 -11.20 8.91
C ASN A 35 14.39 -10.82 10.11
N GLU A 36 13.76 -10.51 11.25
CA GLU A 36 14.45 -10.16 12.50
C GLU A 36 15.40 -11.25 13.06
N LYS A 37 15.37 -12.46 12.50
CA LYS A 37 16.25 -13.59 12.84
C LYS A 37 17.28 -13.92 11.75
N GLY A 38 17.43 -13.06 10.73
CA GLY A 38 18.33 -13.29 9.60
C GLY A 38 17.87 -14.43 8.67
N VAL A 39 16.59 -14.79 8.69
CA VAL A 39 16.02 -15.83 7.82
C VAL A 39 15.31 -15.15 6.66
N GLN A 40 15.69 -15.51 5.43
CA GLN A 40 15.01 -15.04 4.23
C GLN A 40 13.56 -15.51 4.18
N LYS A 41 12.68 -14.56 3.89
CA LYS A 41 11.24 -14.73 3.76
C LYS A 41 10.78 -14.10 2.47
N PHE A 42 9.86 -14.77 1.79
CA PHE A 42 9.20 -14.15 0.66
C PHE A 42 8.33 -13.00 1.18
N VAL A 43 8.44 -11.81 0.59
CA VAL A 43 7.85 -10.59 1.14
C VAL A 43 6.34 -10.70 1.37
N SER A 44 5.60 -11.38 0.49
CA SER A 44 4.15 -11.60 0.65
C SER A 44 3.80 -12.46 1.89
N THR A 45 4.69 -13.33 2.35
CA THR A 45 4.44 -14.16 3.56
C THR A 45 4.63 -13.39 4.86
N THR A 46 5.22 -12.18 4.79
CA THR A 46 5.34 -11.26 5.93
C THR A 46 4.00 -10.57 6.24
N LEU A 47 3.13 -10.40 5.24
CA LEU A 47 1.77 -9.88 5.39
C LEU A 47 0.88 -10.96 6.01
N ARG A 48 0.55 -10.80 7.30
CA ARG A 48 -0.32 -11.70 8.04
C ARG A 48 -1.60 -11.00 8.46
N PRO A 49 -2.75 -11.26 7.81
CA PRO A 49 -4.01 -10.60 8.13
C PRO A 49 -4.26 -10.58 9.64
N THR A 50 -4.25 -9.38 10.22
CA THR A 50 -4.36 -9.19 11.66
C THR A 50 -5.75 -8.65 11.96
N ALA A 51 -6.61 -9.50 12.51
CA ALA A 51 -7.94 -9.07 12.93
C ALA A 51 -7.83 -8.23 14.20
N ALA A 52 -8.40 -7.03 14.18
CA ALA A 52 -8.45 -6.16 15.34
C ALA A 52 -9.69 -6.46 16.20
N GLU A 53 -9.52 -6.45 17.52
CA GLU A 53 -10.63 -6.59 18.47
C GLU A 53 -11.41 -5.28 18.64
N HIS A 54 -10.82 -4.14 18.28
CA HIS A 54 -11.41 -2.82 18.43
C HIS A 54 -12.23 -2.39 17.20
N PRO A 55 -13.48 -1.93 17.36
CA PRO A 55 -14.34 -1.48 16.26
C PRO A 55 -13.75 -0.35 15.39
N GLU A 56 -12.95 0.53 15.99
CA GLU A 56 -12.33 1.67 15.31
C GLU A 56 -11.31 1.23 14.24
N LEU A 57 -10.70 0.06 14.43
CA LEU A 57 -9.70 -0.51 13.53
C LEU A 57 -10.30 -1.30 12.36
N TYR A 58 -11.63 -1.35 12.24
CA TYR A 58 -12.31 -1.85 11.02
C TYR A 58 -12.45 -0.79 9.94
N HIS A 59 -12.14 0.47 10.24
CA HIS A 59 -12.17 1.56 9.25
C HIS A 59 -10.74 1.92 8.86
N TRP A 60 -10.50 2.11 7.55
CA TRP A 60 -9.17 2.46 7.04
C TRP A 60 -8.59 3.72 7.70
N ARG A 61 -9.46 4.69 8.05
CA ARG A 61 -9.08 5.92 8.77
C ARG A 61 -8.53 5.60 10.17
N GLY A 62 -9.18 4.69 10.89
CA GLY A 62 -8.74 4.27 12.22
C GLY A 62 -7.43 3.50 12.16
N CYS A 63 -7.25 2.62 11.16
CA CYS A 63 -5.97 1.94 10.95
C CYS A 63 -4.84 2.93 10.65
N ALA A 64 -5.10 3.93 9.78
CA ALA A 64 -4.11 4.93 9.42
C ALA A 64 -3.73 5.82 10.61
N ALA A 65 -4.71 6.29 11.39
CA ALA A 65 -4.49 7.07 12.60
C ALA A 65 -3.72 6.27 13.66
N PHE A 66 -4.08 5.00 13.86
CA PHE A 66 -3.34 4.12 14.76
C PHE A 66 -1.88 3.99 14.34
N VAL A 67 -1.60 3.73 13.06
CA VAL A 67 -0.23 3.58 12.57
C VAL A 67 0.57 4.88 12.68
N SER A 68 -0.04 6.03 12.40
CA SER A 68 0.63 7.33 12.51
C SER A 68 0.95 7.70 13.97
N ASP A 69 0.04 7.39 14.89
CA ASP A 69 0.16 7.79 16.29
C ASP A 69 1.01 6.80 17.10
N PHE A 70 1.00 5.53 16.72
CA PHE A 70 1.67 4.44 17.44
C PHE A 70 3.11 4.19 16.98
N LEU A 71 3.47 4.50 15.73
CA LEU A 71 4.80 4.23 15.19
C LEU A 71 5.65 5.49 15.07
N SER A 72 6.90 5.40 15.50
CA SER A 72 7.94 6.36 15.13
C SER A 72 8.61 5.94 13.82
N LEU A 73 8.41 6.69 12.74
CA LEU A 73 9.01 6.42 11.44
C LEU A 73 10.52 6.72 11.44
N LYS A 74 11.30 5.74 11.01
CA LYS A 74 12.74 5.86 10.79
C LYS A 74 12.99 6.00 9.28
N PRO A 75 13.59 7.10 8.81
CA PRO A 75 13.91 7.26 7.39
C PRO A 75 14.94 6.21 6.97
N LEU A 76 14.86 5.78 5.71
CA LEU A 76 15.87 4.91 5.11
C LEU A 76 17.19 5.66 4.99
N GLU A 77 18.30 4.92 5.04
CA GLU A 77 19.62 5.52 4.85
C GLU A 77 19.74 6.14 3.45
N SER A 78 20.14 7.41 3.41
CA SER A 78 20.32 8.12 2.16
C SER A 78 21.51 7.55 1.38
N PRO A 79 21.39 7.39 0.05
CA PRO A 79 22.47 6.87 -0.80
C PRO A 79 23.74 7.71 -0.76
N VAL A 80 23.64 9.00 -0.38
CA VAL A 80 24.79 9.92 -0.27
C VAL A 80 25.69 9.57 0.91
N ASN A 81 25.15 8.95 1.97
CA ASN A 81 25.94 8.57 3.15
C ASN A 81 26.78 7.31 2.91
N LEU A 82 26.40 6.47 1.94
CA LEU A 82 27.13 5.25 1.57
C LEU A 82 28.45 5.58 0.84
N VAL A 83 28.45 6.63 0.03
CA VAL A 83 29.65 7.13 -0.68
C VAL A 83 30.71 7.67 0.29
N LYS A 84 30.32 8.10 1.50
CA LYS A 84 31.21 8.74 2.48
C LYS A 84 31.95 7.77 3.39
N THR A 85 31.77 6.45 3.25
CA THR A 85 32.63 5.47 3.93
C THR A 85 33.83 5.16 3.05
N PRO A 86 35.04 5.67 3.35
CA PRO A 86 36.22 5.24 2.62
C PRO A 86 36.54 3.83 3.12
N THR A 87 36.12 2.83 2.36
CA THR A 87 36.72 1.50 2.50
C THR A 87 38.22 1.64 2.20
N GLY A 88 39.01 0.99 3.05
CA GLY A 88 40.41 1.27 3.27
C GLY A 88 41.28 1.38 2.02
N THR A 89 42.30 2.22 2.16
CA THR A 89 43.54 2.30 1.37
C THR A 89 43.82 1.08 0.50
N TRP A 90 43.67 1.23 -0.82
CA TRP A 90 44.39 0.40 -1.79
C TRP A 90 45.22 1.32 -2.69
N SER A 91 46.50 1.37 -2.37
CA SER A 91 47.55 1.83 -3.27
C SER A 91 47.74 0.78 -4.36
N GLY A 92 47.58 1.16 -5.64
CA GLY A 92 47.95 0.27 -6.74
C GLY A 92 47.23 0.52 -8.06
N LEU A 93 47.90 1.26 -8.95
CA LEU A 93 47.93 1.10 -10.41
C LEU A 93 46.64 1.40 -11.20
N TYR A 94 46.68 2.60 -11.77
CA TYR A 94 46.03 3.08 -13.00
C TYR A 94 45.92 2.02 -14.11
N THR A 95 44.77 1.34 -14.27
CA THR A 95 44.14 0.97 -15.58
C THR A 95 42.78 0.26 -15.42
N THR A 96 41.89 0.75 -14.55
CA THR A 96 40.55 0.13 -14.35
C THR A 96 39.45 1.16 -14.04
N VAL A 97 39.54 2.37 -14.59
CA VAL A 97 38.59 3.47 -14.25
C VAL A 97 37.17 3.23 -14.81
N VAL A 98 37.03 2.45 -15.88
CA VAL A 98 35.71 2.16 -16.50
C VAL A 98 34.97 1.01 -15.78
N THR A 99 35.69 -0.02 -15.33
CA THR A 99 35.07 -1.13 -14.57
C THR A 99 34.71 -0.75 -13.13
N LEU A 100 35.42 0.21 -12.52
CA LEU A 100 35.06 0.71 -11.19
C LEU A 100 33.80 1.60 -11.20
N HIS A 101 33.55 2.41 -12.23
CA HIS A 101 32.32 3.21 -12.30
C HIS A 101 31.06 2.34 -12.40
N VAL A 102 31.10 1.28 -13.21
CA VAL A 102 29.98 0.33 -13.33
C VAL A 102 29.79 -0.45 -12.03
N CYS A 103 30.88 -0.89 -11.38
CA CYS A 103 30.80 -1.66 -10.13
C CYS A 103 30.32 -0.81 -8.94
N VAL A 104 30.74 0.46 -8.82
CA VAL A 104 30.26 1.39 -7.78
C VAL A 104 28.79 1.76 -8.00
N CYS A 105 28.35 1.94 -9.25
CA CYS A 105 26.95 2.22 -9.56
C CYS A 105 26.02 1.04 -9.22
N VAL A 106 26.44 -0.19 -9.55
CA VAL A 106 25.71 -1.43 -9.19
C VAL A 106 25.69 -1.63 -7.67
N CYS A 107 26.79 -1.34 -6.96
CA CYS A 107 26.88 -1.50 -5.51
C CYS A 107 26.03 -0.45 -4.76
N VAL A 108 25.95 0.80 -5.24
CA VAL A 108 25.07 1.84 -4.68
C VAL A 108 23.59 1.56 -4.98
N CYS A 109 23.26 1.00 -6.16
CA CYS A 109 21.89 0.59 -6.51
C CYS A 109 21.33 -0.53 -5.62
N VAL A 110 22.18 -1.42 -5.08
CA VAL A 110 21.79 -2.52 -4.16
C VAL A 110 21.48 -2.03 -2.73
N LEU A 111 21.89 -0.81 -2.35
CA LEU A 111 21.90 -0.37 -0.95
C LEU A 111 20.73 0.54 -0.55
N LEU A 112 19.84 0.89 -1.48
CA LEU A 112 18.68 1.75 -1.21
C LEU A 112 17.43 0.98 -0.76
N GLN A 113 17.43 -0.34 -0.90
CA GLN A 113 16.33 -1.20 -0.50
C GLN A 113 16.65 -1.87 0.86
N PRO A 114 15.68 -1.99 1.77
CA PRO A 114 15.94 -2.57 3.08
C PRO A 114 16.35 -4.05 2.93
N ARG A 115 17.51 -4.40 3.49
CA ARG A 115 17.98 -5.80 3.55
C ARG A 115 17.14 -6.65 4.51
N GLN A 116 16.60 -6.01 5.53
CA GLN A 116 15.79 -6.62 6.56
C GLN A 116 14.38 -6.05 6.54
N LEU A 117 13.38 -6.91 6.72
CA LEU A 117 11.99 -6.52 6.88
C LEU A 117 11.44 -7.19 8.14
N PHE A 118 11.12 -6.38 9.16
CA PHE A 118 10.56 -6.91 10.39
C PHE A 118 9.09 -7.31 10.23
N SER A 119 8.73 -8.42 10.87
CA SER A 119 7.34 -8.87 10.90
C SER A 119 6.42 -7.84 11.59
N PRO A 120 5.13 -7.72 11.19
CA PRO A 120 4.19 -6.76 11.79
C PRO A 120 4.11 -6.85 13.32
N SER A 121 4.21 -8.07 13.88
CA SER A 121 4.23 -8.28 15.33
C SER A 121 5.47 -7.68 16.02
N MET A 122 6.63 -7.72 15.37
CA MET A 122 7.87 -7.13 15.87
C MET A 122 7.82 -5.60 15.78
N VAL A 123 7.26 -5.07 14.69
CA VAL A 123 7.05 -3.62 14.51
C VAL A 123 6.15 -3.07 15.61
N LEU A 124 5.04 -3.74 15.92
CA LEU A 124 4.14 -3.36 17.01
C LEU A 124 4.84 -3.36 18.38
N ARG A 125 5.76 -4.30 18.61
CA ARG A 125 6.52 -4.38 19.86
C ARG A 125 7.58 -3.28 19.98
N ASN A 126 8.24 -2.95 18.87
CA ASN A 126 9.35 -1.99 18.85
C ASN A 126 8.91 -0.54 18.71
N GLN A 127 7.65 -0.28 18.32
CA GLN A 127 7.08 1.06 18.09
C GLN A 127 7.92 1.96 17.17
N SER A 128 8.78 1.35 16.35
CA SER A 128 9.60 2.03 15.38
C SER A 128 9.68 1.20 14.12
N ALA A 129 9.56 1.86 12.98
CA ALA A 129 9.41 1.21 11.69
C ALA A 129 10.04 2.04 10.58
N THR A 130 10.58 1.35 9.57
CA THR A 130 10.85 1.97 8.27
C THR A 130 9.54 2.16 7.48
N CYS A 131 9.58 2.90 6.37
CA CYS A 131 8.39 3.05 5.51
C CYS A 131 7.86 1.71 4.98
N PHE A 132 8.74 0.74 4.69
CA PHE A 132 8.36 -0.60 4.26
C PHE A 132 7.64 -1.37 5.36
N GLU A 133 8.14 -1.30 6.59
CA GLU A 133 7.56 -1.98 7.75
C GLU A 133 6.22 -1.35 8.16
N ALA A 134 6.13 -0.02 8.15
CA ALA A 134 4.91 0.71 8.44
C ALA A 134 3.81 0.41 7.40
N ALA A 135 4.15 0.42 6.11
CA ALA A 135 3.21 0.04 5.05
C ALA A 135 2.78 -1.43 5.17
N THR A 136 3.71 -2.34 5.49
CA THR A 136 3.42 -3.77 5.69
C THR A 136 2.48 -3.99 6.88
N LEU A 137 2.68 -3.28 8.00
CA LEU A 137 1.79 -3.34 9.15
C LEU A 137 0.39 -2.78 8.82
N LEU A 138 0.31 -1.62 8.17
CA LEU A 138 -0.96 -1.01 7.78
C LEU A 138 -1.74 -1.91 6.81
N CYS A 139 -1.08 -2.45 5.79
CA CYS A 139 -1.68 -3.37 4.83
C CYS A 139 -2.16 -4.66 5.52
N SER A 140 -1.37 -5.20 6.44
CA SER A 140 -1.72 -6.37 7.26
C SER A 140 -3.00 -6.14 8.10
N MET A 141 -3.17 -4.94 8.66
CA MET A 141 -4.39 -4.56 9.40
C MET A 141 -5.59 -4.39 8.45
N LEU A 142 -5.40 -3.72 7.31
CA LEU A 142 -6.46 -3.48 6.32
C LEU A 142 -6.99 -4.78 5.71
N ILE A 143 -6.10 -5.71 5.37
CA ILE A 143 -6.49 -7.05 4.90
C ILE A 143 -7.24 -7.81 6.00
N GLY A 144 -6.81 -7.66 7.26
CA GLY A 144 -7.52 -8.20 8.43
C GLY A 144 -8.93 -7.62 8.60
N ALA A 145 -9.13 -6.35 8.25
CA ALA A 145 -10.42 -5.66 8.22
C ALA A 145 -11.21 -5.88 6.92
N HIS A 146 -10.78 -6.81 6.06
CA HIS A 146 -11.43 -7.16 4.78
C HIS A 146 -11.39 -6.08 3.69
N TYR A 147 -10.45 -5.13 3.74
CA TYR A 147 -10.16 -4.25 2.61
C TYR A 147 -9.22 -4.92 1.60
N GLU A 148 -9.39 -4.58 0.33
CA GLU A 148 -8.42 -4.89 -0.70
C GLU A 148 -7.28 -3.87 -0.64
N ALA A 149 -6.26 -4.17 0.15
CA ALA A 149 -5.08 -3.34 0.29
C ALA A 149 -3.85 -4.04 -0.30
N TYR A 150 -2.98 -3.24 -0.91
CA TYR A 150 -1.70 -3.69 -1.44
C TYR A 150 -0.58 -2.79 -0.95
N CYS A 151 0.57 -3.39 -0.65
CA CYS A 151 1.80 -2.64 -0.45
C CYS A 151 2.39 -2.29 -1.81
N VAL A 152 2.79 -1.03 -2.00
CA VAL A 152 3.38 -0.51 -3.22
C VAL A 152 4.78 -0.08 -2.90
N SER A 153 5.77 -0.55 -3.68
CA SER A 153 7.12 -0.01 -3.66
C SER A 153 7.39 0.74 -4.97
N GLY A 154 7.95 1.92 -4.82
CA GLY A 154 8.26 2.80 -5.94
C GLY A 154 9.11 3.98 -5.52
N TYR A 155 9.13 5.00 -6.38
CA TYR A 155 9.92 6.20 -6.19
C TYR A 155 9.06 7.36 -5.69
N ALA A 156 9.61 8.08 -4.73
CA ALA A 156 8.95 9.19 -4.07
C ALA A 156 9.83 10.43 -4.10
N SER A 157 9.19 11.60 -3.96
CA SER A 157 9.90 12.85 -3.77
C SER A 157 10.62 12.89 -2.42
N ARG A 158 11.58 13.81 -2.29
CA ARG A 158 12.34 14.02 -1.06
C ARG A 158 11.43 14.29 0.13
N GLU A 159 10.42 15.14 -0.05
CA GLU A 159 9.51 15.57 1.01
C GLU A 159 8.74 14.37 1.58
N LEU A 160 8.30 13.46 0.71
CA LEU A 160 7.60 12.26 1.14
C LEU A 160 8.54 11.29 1.89
N CYS A 161 9.76 11.09 1.41
CA CYS A 161 10.75 10.22 2.06
C CYS A 161 11.27 10.76 3.41
N GLU A 162 11.42 12.07 3.53
CA GLU A 162 11.90 12.75 4.74
C GLU A 162 10.76 13.10 5.70
N CYS A 163 9.51 12.79 5.32
CA CYS A 163 8.30 13.21 6.03
C CYS A 163 8.29 14.73 6.30
N ASP A 164 8.81 15.50 5.35
CA ASP A 164 8.88 16.94 5.46
C ASP A 164 7.48 17.55 5.26
N GLN A 165 6.95 18.12 6.34
CA GLN A 165 5.64 18.76 6.38
C GLN A 165 5.74 20.28 6.46
N THR A 166 6.94 20.86 6.34
CA THR A 166 7.17 22.32 6.49
C THR A 166 6.34 23.17 5.54
N HIS A 167 6.02 22.64 4.35
CA HIS A 167 5.23 23.31 3.32
C HIS A 167 3.78 22.84 3.23
N ARG A 168 3.30 21.99 4.15
CA ARG A 168 1.88 21.61 4.16
C ARG A 168 1.05 22.75 4.73
N GLU A 169 -0.01 23.11 4.01
CA GLU A 169 -1.00 24.05 4.53
C GLU A 169 -1.57 23.49 5.83
N CYS A 170 -1.37 24.24 6.91
CA CYS A 170 -2.01 23.95 8.18
C CYS A 170 -3.53 23.90 7.93
N PRO A 171 -4.23 22.83 8.34
CA PRO A 171 -5.67 22.82 8.29
C PRO A 171 -6.19 24.11 8.93
N PRO A 172 -7.04 24.88 8.23
CA PRO A 172 -7.55 26.12 8.78
C PRO A 172 -8.20 25.79 10.12
N LEU A 173 -7.67 26.41 11.19
CA LEU A 173 -8.36 26.42 12.46
C LEU A 173 -9.71 27.10 12.21
N ASP A 174 -10.76 26.55 12.79
CA ASP A 174 -12.12 27.04 12.61
C ASP A 174 -12.24 28.38 13.34
N ASP A 175 -11.72 29.44 12.73
CA ASP A 175 -11.87 30.81 13.19
C ASP A 175 -13.35 31.12 13.00
N GLY A 176 -14.13 31.08 14.08
CA GLY A 176 -15.60 31.23 14.11
C GLY A 176 -16.17 32.55 13.58
N LYS A 177 -15.72 33.04 12.43
CA LYS A 177 -16.27 34.16 11.67
C LYS A 177 -17.38 33.63 10.78
N LYS A 178 -18.61 33.84 11.25
CA LYS A 178 -19.80 33.82 10.40
C LYS A 178 -19.63 34.85 9.28
N ASP A 179 -19.49 34.38 8.05
CA ASP A 179 -19.49 35.23 6.86
C ASP A 179 -20.84 35.98 6.75
N MET A 180 -20.84 37.27 7.10
CA MET A 180 -21.93 38.19 6.73
C MET A 180 -21.81 38.53 5.25
N ALA A 181 -22.63 37.87 4.42
CA ALA A 181 -22.79 38.21 3.02
C ALA A 181 -23.42 39.61 2.86
N SER A 182 -22.66 40.58 2.36
CA SER A 182 -23.17 41.87 1.89
C SER A 182 -23.78 41.72 0.49
N LYS A 183 -25.00 42.22 0.30
CA LYS A 183 -25.67 42.27 -1.01
C LYS A 183 -25.26 43.55 -1.74
N SER A 184 -24.72 43.44 -2.95
CA SER A 184 -24.63 44.57 -3.88
C SER A 184 -25.85 44.62 -4.82
N GLN A 185 -26.42 45.81 -4.97
CA GLN A 185 -27.46 46.11 -5.94
C GLN A 185 -26.85 46.28 -7.34
N GLN A 186 -27.46 45.70 -8.37
CA GLN A 186 -27.23 46.12 -9.76
C GLN A 186 -28.53 46.19 -10.58
N ASN A 187 -28.52 47.14 -11.51
CA ASN A 187 -29.66 47.79 -12.14
C ASN A 187 -30.29 47.04 -13.33
N LYS A 188 -31.47 47.57 -13.68
CA LYS A 188 -32.55 47.13 -14.57
C LYS A 188 -32.15 47.11 -16.06
N TYR A 189 -32.31 45.95 -16.71
CA TYR A 189 -32.45 45.68 -18.16
C TYR A 189 -31.22 45.24 -18.99
N THR A 190 -31.13 43.92 -19.21
CA THR A 190 -30.69 43.32 -20.49
C THR A 190 -31.41 41.97 -20.67
N LEU A 191 -31.91 41.70 -21.88
CA LEU A 191 -32.71 40.50 -22.19
C LEU A 191 -31.86 39.23 -22.10
N LYS A 192 -32.36 38.23 -21.37
CA LYS A 192 -31.62 37.00 -21.04
C LYS A 192 -31.83 35.92 -22.12
N PRO A 193 -30.76 35.21 -22.53
CA PRO A 193 -30.88 34.02 -23.37
C PRO A 193 -31.61 32.88 -22.63
N LYS A 194 -32.19 31.94 -23.39
CA LYS A 194 -33.02 30.84 -22.88
C LYS A 194 -32.27 30.04 -21.81
N LYS A 195 -32.91 29.91 -20.65
CA LYS A 195 -32.33 29.45 -19.39
C LYS A 195 -32.23 27.93 -19.37
N LYS A 196 -31.02 27.37 -19.25
CA LYS A 196 -30.85 25.95 -18.88
C LYS A 196 -31.44 25.74 -17.47
N LEU A 197 -32.19 24.66 -17.28
CA LEU A 197 -32.82 24.26 -16.01
C LEU A 197 -31.75 23.77 -15.03
N HIS A 198 -30.94 24.69 -14.51
CA HIS A 198 -30.04 24.39 -13.40
C HIS A 198 -30.10 25.53 -12.39
N SER A 199 -30.05 25.18 -11.11
CA SER A 199 -30.11 26.18 -10.04
C SER A 199 -28.89 27.09 -10.15
N ARG A 200 -29.12 28.41 -10.26
CA ARG A 200 -28.05 29.42 -10.35
C ARG A 200 -27.12 29.38 -9.14
N PHE A 201 -27.60 28.86 -8.02
CA PHE A 201 -26.82 28.67 -6.80
C PHE A 201 -25.77 27.57 -6.99
N LEU A 202 -26.19 26.40 -7.49
CA LEU A 202 -25.30 25.25 -7.71
C LEU A 202 -24.20 25.58 -8.73
N LEU A 203 -24.56 26.21 -9.85
CA LEU A 203 -23.59 26.67 -10.85
C LEU A 203 -22.54 27.63 -10.28
N LYS A 204 -22.94 28.53 -9.38
CA LYS A 204 -21.98 29.44 -8.71
C LYS A 204 -21.07 28.68 -7.75
N GLN A 205 -21.59 27.65 -7.09
CA GLN A 205 -20.83 26.82 -6.16
C GLN A 205 -19.79 25.99 -6.91
N GLU A 206 -20.18 25.33 -8.00
CA GLU A 206 -19.29 24.58 -8.89
C GLU A 206 -18.22 25.46 -9.54
N MET A 207 -18.57 26.67 -10.01
CA MET A 207 -17.60 27.62 -10.57
C MET A 207 -16.57 28.03 -9.52
N LYS A 208 -17.02 28.33 -8.30
CA LYS A 208 -16.12 28.69 -7.19
C LYS A 208 -15.23 27.52 -6.76
N GLU A 209 -15.74 26.29 -6.83
CA GLU A 209 -14.98 25.07 -6.55
C GLU A 209 -13.92 24.84 -7.62
N LYS A 210 -14.27 24.96 -8.91
CA LYS A 210 -13.32 24.88 -10.03
C LYS A 210 -12.29 26.00 -10.02
N GLU A 211 -12.67 27.23 -9.66
CA GLU A 211 -11.73 28.34 -9.50
C GLU A 211 -10.75 28.08 -8.36
N LYS A 212 -11.22 27.52 -7.24
CA LYS A 212 -10.35 27.09 -6.14
C LYS A 212 -9.42 25.94 -6.55
N GLU A 213 -9.95 24.94 -7.26
CA GLU A 213 -9.16 23.81 -7.76
C GLU A 213 -8.11 24.28 -8.77
N ALA A 214 -8.46 25.17 -9.70
CA ALA A 214 -7.53 25.76 -10.65
C ALA A 214 -6.48 26.66 -9.97
N ALA A 215 -6.88 27.42 -8.93
CA ALA A 215 -5.94 28.20 -8.13
C ALA A 215 -4.96 27.28 -7.37
N LEU A 216 -5.46 26.19 -6.78
CA LEU A 216 -4.65 25.18 -6.10
C LEU A 216 -3.65 24.51 -7.06
N LEU A 217 -4.10 24.15 -8.27
CA LEU A 217 -3.26 23.59 -9.32
C LEU A 217 -2.19 24.59 -9.80
N LEU A 218 -2.56 25.87 -9.97
CA LEU A 218 -1.60 26.92 -10.36
C LEU A 218 -0.56 27.16 -9.27
N GLU A 219 -0.97 27.15 -8.00
CA GLU A 219 -0.04 27.22 -6.88
C GLU A 219 0.84 25.97 -6.80
N GLN A 220 0.30 24.79 -7.06
CA GLN A 220 1.07 23.54 -7.10
C GLN A 220 2.12 23.58 -8.23
N GLN A 221 1.75 24.07 -9.41
CA GLN A 221 2.68 24.30 -10.52
C GLN A 221 3.78 25.30 -10.16
N LYS A 222 3.44 26.43 -9.53
CA LYS A 222 4.44 27.40 -9.06
C LYS A 222 5.39 26.79 -8.02
N ARG A 223 4.86 25.97 -7.09
CA ARG A 223 5.67 25.24 -6.11
C ARG A 223 6.58 24.21 -6.76
N ASP A 224 6.12 23.53 -7.81
CA ASP A 224 6.94 22.59 -8.58
C ASP A 224 8.08 23.30 -9.32
N GLU A 225 7.82 24.51 -9.85
CA GLU A 225 8.82 25.36 -10.51
C GLU A 225 9.85 25.96 -9.53
N GLU A 226 9.42 26.36 -8.33
CA GLU A 226 10.31 26.89 -7.27
C GLU A 226 11.10 25.80 -6.53
N ARG A 227 10.81 24.52 -6.77
CA ARG A 227 11.45 23.42 -6.05
C ARG A 227 12.94 23.33 -6.42
N PRO A 228 13.86 23.30 -5.45
CA PRO A 228 15.28 23.14 -5.74
C PRO A 228 15.53 21.82 -6.48
N ALA A 229 16.48 21.82 -7.41
CA ALA A 229 16.88 20.60 -8.10
C ALA A 229 17.38 19.57 -7.07
N ASP A 230 16.68 18.43 -6.96
CA ASP A 230 17.08 17.31 -6.11
C ASP A 230 17.92 16.33 -6.93
N ASP A 231 19.21 16.25 -6.60
CA ASP A 231 20.15 15.32 -7.23
C ASP A 231 19.72 13.84 -7.05
N LEU A 232 18.90 13.55 -6.04
CA LEU A 232 18.37 12.21 -5.75
C LEU A 232 16.94 12.00 -6.25
N ARG A 233 16.40 12.90 -7.09
CA ARG A 233 15.04 12.75 -7.62
C ARG A 233 14.94 11.46 -8.44
N GLY A 234 13.94 10.63 -8.13
CA GLY A 234 13.77 9.32 -8.77
C GLY A 234 14.73 8.24 -8.28
N LEU A 235 15.68 8.55 -7.38
CA LEU A 235 16.57 7.57 -6.75
C LEU A 235 16.08 7.14 -5.37
N ARG A 236 15.16 7.88 -4.74
CA ARG A 236 14.63 7.57 -3.41
C ARG A 236 13.52 6.54 -3.49
N VAL A 237 13.71 5.42 -2.78
CA VAL A 237 12.72 4.35 -2.70
C VAL A 237 11.81 4.61 -1.51
N HIS A 238 10.52 4.45 -1.72
CA HIS A 238 9.51 4.50 -0.67
C HIS A 238 8.51 3.35 -0.81
N CYS A 239 7.79 3.08 0.27
CA CYS A 239 6.74 2.09 0.30
C CYS A 239 5.49 2.69 0.92
N TRP A 240 4.34 2.51 0.27
CA TRP A 240 3.05 3.01 0.73
C TRP A 240 1.96 1.97 0.50
N VAL A 241 0.75 2.24 1.00
CA VAL A 241 -0.41 1.38 0.78
C VAL A 241 -1.27 1.97 -0.33
N LEU A 242 -1.64 1.16 -1.32
CA LEU A 242 -2.57 1.55 -2.36
C LEU A 242 -3.99 1.58 -1.78
N ALA A 243 -4.52 2.78 -1.53
CA ALA A 243 -5.89 2.95 -1.04
C ALA A 243 -6.72 3.98 -1.83
N THR A 244 -6.11 4.93 -2.56
CA THR A 244 -6.70 5.84 -3.57
C THR A 244 -5.68 6.93 -3.94
N HIS A 245 -5.87 7.62 -5.09
CA HIS A 245 -5.01 8.65 -5.71
C HIS A 245 -4.19 9.49 -4.70
N ALA A 246 -2.86 9.33 -4.70
CA ALA A 246 -1.96 10.33 -4.14
C ALA A 246 -1.11 10.96 -5.26
N GLN A 247 -0.88 12.26 -5.16
CA GLN A 247 -0.39 13.13 -6.25
C GLN A 247 1.14 13.27 -6.32
N ASP A 248 1.90 12.61 -5.43
CA ASP A 248 3.35 12.87 -5.28
C ASP A 248 4.25 11.67 -5.58
N PHE A 249 3.77 10.67 -6.32
CA PHE A 249 4.56 9.48 -6.68
C PHE A 249 5.21 9.62 -8.05
N LEU A 250 6.52 9.39 -8.10
CA LEU A 250 7.31 9.47 -9.34
C LEU A 250 7.23 8.18 -10.16
N GLY A 251 6.85 7.04 -9.56
CA GLY A 251 6.70 5.78 -10.28
C GLY A 251 6.53 4.60 -9.34
N VAL A 252 5.95 3.52 -9.86
CA VAL A 252 5.75 2.26 -9.13
C VAL A 252 6.56 1.16 -9.80
N GLU A 253 7.31 0.41 -9.00
CA GLU A 253 8.11 -0.73 -9.47
C GLU A 253 7.41 -2.05 -9.18
N SER A 254 6.79 -2.17 -8.00
CA SER A 254 6.17 -3.42 -7.58
C SER A 254 5.03 -3.21 -6.60
N VAL A 255 4.12 -4.18 -6.58
CA VAL A 255 2.95 -4.21 -5.71
C VAL A 255 2.80 -5.62 -5.15
N TRP A 256 2.52 -5.76 -3.85
CA TRP A 256 2.31 -7.07 -3.26
C TRP A 256 1.20 -7.10 -2.22
N ASP A 257 0.58 -8.26 -2.11
CA ASP A 257 -0.37 -8.60 -1.05
C ASP A 257 0.07 -9.88 -0.33
N ASN A 258 -0.81 -10.43 0.49
CA ASN A 258 -0.57 -11.68 1.22
C ASN A 258 -0.68 -12.95 0.34
N TYR A 259 -0.93 -12.81 -0.97
CA TYR A 259 -1.11 -13.92 -1.91
C TYR A 259 0.00 -13.97 -2.95
N ASN A 260 0.41 -12.83 -3.49
CA ASN A 260 1.40 -12.74 -4.55
C ASN A 260 2.19 -11.43 -4.52
N TYR A 261 3.21 -11.38 -5.36
CA TYR A 261 4.01 -10.21 -5.68
C TYR A 261 3.88 -9.94 -7.18
N TYR A 262 3.56 -8.70 -7.52
CA TYR A 262 3.35 -8.24 -8.88
C TYR A 262 4.42 -7.21 -9.24
N VAL A 263 5.06 -7.43 -10.38
CA VAL A 263 6.12 -6.58 -10.90
C VAL A 263 5.56 -5.72 -12.01
N ASN A 264 5.86 -4.43 -12.00
CA ASN A 264 5.42 -3.52 -13.03
C ASN A 264 6.30 -3.65 -14.27
N MET A 265 5.71 -4.14 -15.37
CA MET A 265 6.37 -4.33 -16.66
C MET A 265 6.21 -3.12 -17.60
N GLN A 266 5.44 -2.10 -17.19
CA GLN A 266 5.18 -0.90 -17.98
C GLN A 266 6.39 0.03 -17.99
N ASP A 267 6.60 0.75 -19.09
CA ASP A 267 7.61 1.81 -19.19
C ASP A 267 7.14 3.07 -18.46
N CYS A 268 7.70 3.31 -17.27
CA CYS A 268 7.36 4.45 -16.42
C CYS A 268 8.35 5.63 -16.54
N SER A 269 9.00 5.80 -17.69
CA SER A 269 10.02 6.84 -17.89
C SER A 269 9.52 8.27 -17.63
N ASN A 270 8.23 8.52 -17.80
CA ASN A 270 7.60 9.83 -17.56
C ASN A 270 6.92 9.95 -16.18
N GLY A 271 7.02 8.91 -15.35
CA GLY A 271 6.72 8.95 -13.93
C GLY A 271 5.38 9.55 -13.52
N SER A 272 4.27 8.84 -13.77
CA SER A 272 2.97 8.99 -13.07
C SER A 272 1.83 8.21 -13.74
N ASP A 273 1.95 7.85 -15.03
CA ASP A 273 0.92 7.14 -15.81
C ASP A 273 0.91 5.61 -15.59
N VAL A 274 0.99 5.16 -14.33
CA VAL A 274 0.87 3.72 -14.02
C VAL A 274 -0.59 3.30 -14.00
N VAL A 275 -0.96 2.35 -14.85
CA VAL A 275 -2.29 1.72 -14.79
C VAL A 275 -2.26 0.56 -13.79
N TYR A 276 -3.09 0.66 -12.75
CA TYR A 276 -3.17 -0.28 -11.64
C TYR A 276 -4.14 -1.45 -11.88
N ASP A 277 -4.16 -1.98 -13.10
CA ASP A 277 -4.92 -3.20 -13.41
C ASP A 277 -4.03 -4.44 -13.26
N LEU A 278 -4.01 -5.02 -12.05
CA LEU A 278 -3.19 -6.19 -11.73
C LEU A 278 -3.64 -7.48 -12.43
N GLU A 279 -4.80 -7.47 -13.12
CA GLU A 279 -5.26 -8.61 -13.93
C GLU A 279 -4.64 -8.60 -15.34
N ASP A 280 -4.08 -7.47 -15.78
CA ASP A 280 -3.41 -7.32 -17.07
C ASP A 280 -1.97 -7.85 -17.02
N LEU A 281 -1.78 -9.05 -17.58
CA LEU A 281 -0.48 -9.75 -17.61
C LEU A 281 0.55 -9.08 -18.53
N ASP A 282 0.13 -8.20 -19.45
CA ASP A 282 1.06 -7.43 -20.27
C ASP A 282 1.70 -6.29 -19.46
N ARG A 283 1.05 -5.86 -18.37
CA ARG A 283 1.47 -4.74 -17.53
C ARG A 283 2.03 -5.17 -16.18
N TRP A 284 1.50 -6.24 -15.61
CA TRP A 284 1.85 -6.73 -14.29
C TRP A 284 2.19 -8.21 -14.33
N GLU A 285 3.44 -8.54 -14.05
CA GLU A 285 3.90 -9.93 -14.01
C GLU A 285 3.86 -10.48 -12.57
N PRO A 286 3.09 -11.55 -12.30
CA PRO A 286 3.08 -12.20 -11.00
C PRO A 286 4.30 -13.12 -10.81
N VAL A 287 5.00 -12.98 -9.68
CA VAL A 287 6.17 -13.81 -9.35
C VAL A 287 5.78 -15.28 -9.11
N LEU A 288 4.65 -15.52 -8.44
CA LEU A 288 4.14 -16.88 -8.24
C LEU A 288 3.22 -17.28 -9.38
N VAL A 289 3.79 -17.91 -10.41
CA VAL A 289 3.07 -18.42 -11.59
C VAL A 289 2.24 -19.65 -11.24
N GLY A 290 0.97 -19.69 -11.64
CA GLY A 290 0.06 -20.83 -11.42
C GLY A 290 -0.96 -20.64 -10.29
N VAL A 291 -0.94 -19.49 -9.61
CA VAL A 291 -2.05 -19.06 -8.75
C VAL A 291 -3.15 -18.53 -9.68
N THR A 292 -4.25 -19.28 -9.85
CA THR A 292 -5.49 -18.78 -10.46
C THR A 292 -5.79 -17.38 -9.92
N SER A 293 -6.19 -16.43 -10.78
CA SER A 293 -6.50 -15.01 -10.44
C SER A 293 -6.99 -14.83 -9.01
N LYS A 294 -6.57 -13.76 -8.31
CA LYS A 294 -6.99 -13.44 -6.94
C LYS A 294 -8.48 -13.66 -6.71
N ARG A 295 -9.33 -13.30 -7.68
CA ARG A 295 -10.79 -13.55 -7.66
C ARG A 295 -11.12 -15.05 -7.61
N GLN A 296 -10.54 -15.83 -8.50
CA GLN A 296 -10.71 -17.28 -8.54
C GLN A 296 -10.19 -17.97 -7.27
N LEU A 297 -9.06 -17.52 -6.70
CA LEU A 297 -8.55 -18.08 -5.44
C LEU A 297 -9.46 -17.72 -4.25
N THR A 298 -9.93 -16.47 -4.21
CA THR A 298 -10.87 -15.98 -3.18
C THR A 298 -12.18 -16.75 -3.27
N ASP A 299 -12.72 -16.96 -4.47
CA ASP A 299 -13.90 -17.78 -4.73
C ASP A 299 -13.69 -19.24 -4.32
N GLN A 300 -12.52 -19.83 -4.60
CA GLN A 300 -12.22 -21.20 -4.17
C GLN A 300 -12.11 -21.30 -2.65
N VAL A 301 -11.51 -20.32 -1.96
CA VAL A 301 -11.41 -20.29 -0.50
C VAL A 301 -12.79 -20.07 0.12
N LEU A 302 -13.61 -19.16 -0.43
CA LEU A 302 -14.99 -18.93 -0.01
C LEU A 302 -15.83 -20.19 -0.20
N LYS A 303 -15.77 -20.84 -1.37
CA LYS A 303 -16.42 -22.14 -1.62
C LYS A 303 -15.96 -23.23 -0.65
N ARG A 304 -14.67 -23.29 -0.31
CA ARG A 304 -14.16 -24.24 0.71
C ARG A 304 -14.69 -23.92 2.11
N LYS A 305 -14.80 -22.64 2.49
CA LYS A 305 -15.39 -22.21 3.77
C LYS A 305 -16.89 -22.51 3.81
N GLU A 306 -17.61 -22.24 2.73
CA GLU A 306 -19.02 -22.55 2.55
C GLU A 306 -19.26 -24.07 2.63
N ASN A 307 -18.47 -24.88 1.93
CA ASN A 307 -18.55 -26.35 2.00
C ASN A 307 -18.26 -26.87 3.41
N ARG A 308 -17.32 -26.26 4.14
CA ARG A 308 -17.06 -26.61 5.55
C ARG A 308 -18.21 -26.22 6.46
N PHE A 309 -18.87 -25.08 6.19
CA PHE A 309 -20.04 -24.63 6.93
C PHE A 309 -21.26 -25.53 6.66
N LEU A 310 -21.56 -25.81 5.40
CA LEU A 310 -22.62 -26.73 4.96
C LEU A 310 -22.37 -28.15 5.47
N GLY A 311 -21.11 -28.61 5.48
CA GLY A 311 -20.73 -29.88 6.11
C GLY A 311 -21.09 -29.91 7.60
N LYS A 312 -20.76 -28.87 8.36
CA LYS A 312 -21.12 -28.75 9.79
C LYS A 312 -22.63 -28.66 10.03
N VAL A 313 -23.37 -27.96 9.16
CA VAL A 313 -24.83 -27.85 9.22
C VAL A 313 -25.50 -29.20 8.95
N ASN A 314 -24.98 -29.97 8.00
CA ASN A 314 -25.50 -31.31 7.71
C ASN A 314 -25.21 -32.29 8.85
N THR A 315 -24.01 -32.26 9.43
CA THR A 315 -23.69 -33.06 10.63
C THR A 315 -24.56 -32.67 11.84
N ALA A 316 -24.85 -31.38 12.02
CA ALA A 316 -25.74 -30.92 13.09
C ALA A 316 -27.21 -31.36 12.88
N LYS A 317 -27.69 -31.39 11.63
CA LYS A 317 -29.03 -31.91 11.30
C LYS A 317 -29.14 -33.42 11.54
N GLU A 318 -28.12 -34.19 11.21
CA GLU A 318 -28.11 -35.65 11.47
C GLU A 318 -28.12 -35.98 12.97
N VAL A 319 -27.45 -35.18 13.80
CA VAL A 319 -27.45 -35.33 15.27
C VAL A 319 -28.81 -34.97 15.89
N CYS A 320 -29.55 -34.01 15.32
CA CYS A 320 -30.89 -33.65 15.82
C CYS A 320 -32.02 -34.59 15.35
N THR A 321 -31.79 -35.43 14.35
CA THR A 321 -32.78 -36.42 13.87
C THR A 321 -32.63 -37.82 14.48
N GLY A 322 -31.58 -38.07 15.27
CA GLY A 322 -31.39 -39.32 16.01
C GLY A 322 -31.78 -39.19 17.49
N ASN A 323 -32.79 -39.96 17.91
CA ASN A 323 -33.30 -40.10 19.29
C ASN A 323 -34.24 -39.01 19.84
N CYS A 324 -35.50 -39.04 19.38
CA CYS A 324 -36.66 -38.88 20.26
C CYS A 324 -37.77 -39.83 19.78
N GLY A 325 -37.73 -41.08 20.25
CA GLY A 325 -38.88 -41.99 20.20
C GLY A 325 -39.84 -41.71 21.37
N PRO A 326 -41.14 -42.01 21.24
CA PRO A 326 -42.18 -41.49 22.13
C PRO A 326 -42.21 -42.20 23.48
N SER A 327 -41.97 -41.46 24.57
CA SER A 327 -42.16 -41.94 25.94
C SER A 327 -43.65 -41.93 26.30
N ILE A 328 -44.19 -43.14 26.41
CA ILE A 328 -45.51 -43.51 26.92
C ILE A 328 -45.75 -42.86 28.30
N TRP A 329 -46.80 -42.03 28.42
CA TRP A 329 -47.45 -41.74 29.70
C TRP A 329 -48.85 -42.35 29.67
N LYS A 330 -48.99 -43.48 30.37
CA LYS A 330 -50.27 -44.11 30.67
C LYS A 330 -51.02 -43.23 31.68
N THR A 331 -52.25 -42.90 31.34
CA THR A 331 -53.27 -42.43 32.28
C THR A 331 -53.59 -43.53 33.28
N ASN A 332 -53.32 -43.32 34.56
CA ASN A 332 -54.07 -43.95 35.64
C ASN A 332 -54.58 -42.83 36.53
N GLY A 333 -55.91 -42.71 36.61
CA GLY A 333 -56.55 -41.87 37.60
C GLY A 333 -56.46 -42.52 38.97
N GLU A 334 -56.19 -41.71 39.98
CA GLU A 334 -56.78 -41.83 41.30
C GLU A 334 -56.79 -40.43 41.93
N ALA A 335 -57.95 -40.11 42.51
CA ALA A 335 -58.35 -38.81 43.01
C ALA A 335 -57.72 -38.47 44.36
N CYS A 336 -57.69 -37.17 44.68
CA CYS A 336 -57.68 -36.53 46.01
C CYS A 336 -56.81 -37.18 47.10
N TRP A 337 -55.78 -36.52 47.64
CA TRP A 337 -55.85 -35.29 48.45
C TRP A 337 -54.50 -34.57 48.46
#